data_AF-A0A164MTY5-F1
#
_entry.id   AF-A0A164MTY5-F1
#
_cell.length_a   1.000
_cell.length_b   1.000
_cell.length_c   1.000
_cell.angle_alpha   90.00
_cell.angle_beta   90.00
_cell.angle_gamma   90.00
#
_symmetry.space_group_name_H-M   'P 1'
#
loop_
_entity.id
_entity.type
_entity.pdbx_description
1 polymer ?
#
loop_
_entity_poly.entity_id
_entity_poly.type
_entity_poly.pdbx_seq_one_letter_code
_entity_poly.pdbx_strand_id
1 'polypeptide(L)'
;MNLETPGSIYEGRELGYILSVSFGTVMDKPDLIVTCLIGDDEVEIGPTATAWHEHKYLDPAESGAVLPILHVNGFKISEGTIFGCMDDKEIISLFSAYGYQVRIVEDLENIDQDLAASIE
;
A
#
# COMPACT_ATOMS: atom_id res chain seq x y z
N MET A 1 -13.86 -6.87 4.94
CA MET A 1 -13.68 -7.99 5.91
C MET A 1 -14.58 -7.71 7.10
N ASN A 2 -14.70 -8.60 8.10
CA ASN A 2 -15.36 -8.26 9.37
C ASN A 2 -14.39 -8.51 10.55
N LEU A 3 -14.61 -7.87 11.70
CA LEU A 3 -13.76 -8.03 12.89
C LEU A 3 -13.75 -9.46 13.46
N GLU A 4 -14.72 -10.29 13.08
CA GLU A 4 -14.79 -11.70 13.46
C GLU A 4 -13.88 -12.58 12.60
N THR A 5 -13.36 -12.07 11.48
CA THR A 5 -12.44 -12.80 10.61
C THR A 5 -11.09 -12.93 11.32
N PRO A 6 -10.59 -14.16 11.60
CA PRO A 6 -9.30 -14.35 12.25
C PRO A 6 -8.18 -13.66 11.46
N GLY A 7 -7.33 -12.90 12.16
CA GLY A 7 -6.25 -12.11 11.56
C GLY A 7 -6.68 -10.73 11.04
N SER A 8 -7.97 -10.38 11.09
CA SER A 8 -8.43 -9.03 10.77
C SER A 8 -8.15 -8.08 11.93
N ILE A 9 -7.31 -7.07 11.66
CA ILE A 9 -7.08 -5.92 12.54
C ILE A 9 -7.73 -4.63 11.97
N TYR A 10 -8.27 -4.72 10.76
CA TYR A 10 -8.92 -3.64 10.04
C TYR A 10 -10.04 -4.20 9.16
N GLU A 11 -11.21 -3.58 9.25
CA GLU A 11 -12.42 -4.05 8.58
C GLU A 11 -12.50 -3.63 7.10
N GLY A 12 -11.99 -2.43 6.79
CA GLY A 12 -12.08 -1.81 5.46
C GLY A 12 -13.46 -1.26 5.11
N ARG A 13 -14.30 -0.96 6.12
CA ARG A 13 -15.66 -0.42 5.88
C ARG A 13 -15.65 1.06 5.48
N GLU A 14 -14.75 1.83 6.07
CA GLU A 14 -14.45 3.21 5.67
C GLU A 14 -13.03 3.22 5.12
N LEU A 15 -12.90 3.57 3.84
CA LEU A 15 -11.61 3.66 3.15
C LEU A 15 -10.83 4.86 3.66
N GLY A 16 -9.50 4.75 3.61
CA GLY A 16 -8.58 5.86 3.86
C GLY A 16 -7.55 5.55 4.93
N TYR A 17 -7.68 4.44 5.66
CA TYR A 17 -6.95 4.23 6.92
C TYR A 17 -6.04 3.01 6.92
N ILE A 18 -6.13 2.12 5.92
CA ILE A 18 -5.36 0.87 5.94
C ILE A 18 -3.86 1.12 6.06
N LEU A 19 -3.35 2.16 5.40
CA LEU A 19 -1.93 2.49 5.41
C LEU A 19 -1.48 3.00 6.79
N SER A 20 -2.23 3.93 7.41
CA SER A 20 -1.93 4.41 8.75
C SER A 20 -2.03 3.32 9.82
N VAL A 21 -3.05 2.46 9.71
CA VAL A 21 -3.19 1.29 10.60
C VAL A 21 -1.98 0.35 10.44
N SER A 22 -1.50 0.16 9.22
CA SER A 22 -0.32 -0.69 8.95
C SER A 22 0.95 -0.12 9.57
N PHE A 23 1.20 1.18 9.42
CA PHE A 23 2.34 1.85 10.05
C PHE A 23 2.27 1.83 11.57
N GLY A 24 1.11 2.14 12.16
CA GLY A 24 0.91 2.01 13.60
C GLY A 24 1.05 0.57 14.11
N THR A 25 0.79 -0.44 13.28
CA THR A 25 0.90 -1.84 13.67
C THR A 25 2.36 -2.28 13.82
N VAL A 26 3.27 -1.76 13.00
CA VAL A 26 4.70 -2.14 13.01
C VAL A 26 5.55 -1.35 14.00
N MET A 27 5.03 -0.25 14.56
CA MET A 27 5.72 0.52 15.59
C MET A 27 6.09 -0.36 16.79
N ASP A 28 7.31 -0.18 17.30
CA ASP A 28 7.90 -0.91 18.43
C ASP A 28 7.93 -2.45 18.24
N LYS A 29 7.89 -2.93 17.00
CA LYS A 29 7.90 -4.36 16.64
C LYS A 29 8.90 -4.63 15.51
N PRO A 30 10.21 -4.71 15.82
CA PRO A 30 11.28 -4.72 14.80
C PRO A 30 11.22 -5.93 13.86
N ASP A 31 10.68 -7.06 14.32
CA ASP A 31 10.59 -8.29 13.53
C ASP A 31 9.27 -8.41 12.74
N LEU A 32 8.37 -7.42 12.81
CA LEU A 32 7.07 -7.48 12.17
C LEU A 32 7.11 -6.85 10.77
N ILE A 33 6.65 -7.60 9.78
CA ILE A 33 6.36 -7.08 8.44
C ILE A 33 4.85 -7.09 8.23
N VAL A 34 4.30 -5.95 7.80
CA VAL A 34 2.90 -5.84 7.40
C VAL A 34 2.83 -5.58 5.90
N THR A 35 2.24 -6.52 5.17
CA THR A 35 1.83 -6.29 3.79
C THR A 35 0.51 -5.52 3.79
N CYS A 36 0.52 -4.32 3.23
CA CYS A 36 -0.62 -3.41 3.20
C CYS A 36 -1.14 -3.32 1.77
N LEU A 37 -2.34 -3.86 1.51
CA LEU A 37 -2.99 -3.75 0.20
C LEU A 37 -3.88 -2.50 0.18
N ILE A 38 -3.58 -1.56 -0.70
CA ILE A 38 -4.31 -0.29 -0.87
C ILE A 38 -4.99 -0.30 -2.23
N GLY A 39 -6.30 -0.02 -2.28
CA GLY A 39 -7.00 0.18 -3.54
C GLY A 39 -6.61 1.51 -4.21
N ASP A 40 -6.66 1.55 -5.53
CA ASP A 40 -6.50 2.78 -6.31
C ASP A 40 -7.64 3.79 -6.13
N ASP A 41 -8.75 3.37 -5.52
CA ASP A 41 -9.81 4.25 -5.04
C ASP A 41 -9.51 4.84 -3.66
N GLU A 42 -8.95 4.04 -2.76
CA GLU A 42 -8.55 4.42 -1.41
C GLU A 42 -7.32 5.35 -1.41
N VAL A 43 -6.37 5.16 -2.32
CA VAL A 43 -5.16 6.00 -2.41
C VAL A 43 -5.48 7.49 -2.66
N GLU A 44 -6.63 7.79 -3.26
CA GLU A 44 -7.09 9.17 -3.51
C GLU A 44 -7.70 9.84 -2.27
N ILE A 45 -7.98 9.06 -1.22
CA ILE A 45 -8.59 9.55 0.01
C ILE A 45 -7.55 10.31 0.81
N GLY A 46 -7.88 11.53 1.25
CA GLY A 46 -6.96 12.45 1.93
C GLY A 46 -6.13 11.82 3.07
N PRO A 47 -6.77 11.07 4.00
CA PRO A 47 -6.07 10.24 4.97
C PRO A 47 -4.99 9.31 4.39
N THR A 48 -5.28 8.55 3.33
CA THR A 48 -4.27 7.68 2.70
C THR A 48 -3.21 8.47 1.96
N ALA A 49 -3.59 9.56 1.28
CA ALA A 49 -2.65 10.42 0.57
C ALA A 49 -1.55 10.97 1.50
N THR A 50 -1.88 11.34 2.74
CA THR A 50 -0.87 11.75 3.73
C THR A 50 -0.16 10.58 4.40
N ALA A 51 -0.80 9.40 4.51
CA ALA A 51 -0.24 8.24 5.19
C ALA A 51 1.02 7.67 4.51
N TRP A 52 1.23 7.94 3.22
CA TRP A 52 2.49 7.61 2.51
C TRP A 52 3.74 8.28 3.09
N HIS A 53 3.58 9.29 3.95
CA HIS A 53 4.69 9.92 4.65
C HIS A 53 5.04 9.23 5.96
N GLU A 54 4.23 8.30 6.46
CA GLU A 54 4.37 7.76 7.81
C GLU A 54 5.65 6.93 8.03
N HIS A 55 6.20 6.32 6.97
CA HIS A 55 7.49 5.63 7.04
C HIS A 55 8.63 6.54 7.55
N LYS A 56 8.52 7.86 7.40
CA LYS A 56 9.51 8.84 7.86
C LYS A 56 9.56 8.99 9.38
N TYR A 57 8.57 8.44 10.08
CA TYR A 57 8.50 8.44 11.55
C TYR A 57 8.88 7.09 12.15
N LEU A 58 9.19 6.08 11.33
CA LEU A 58 9.69 4.80 11.81
C LEU A 58 11.20 4.88 12.05
N ASP A 59 11.65 4.33 13.19
CA ASP A 59 13.05 3.97 13.40
C ASP A 59 13.23 2.50 12.98
N PRO A 60 14.02 2.17 11.94
CA PRO A 60 14.22 0.79 11.52
C PRO A 60 14.96 -0.09 12.54
N ALA A 61 15.56 0.50 13.58
CA ALA A 61 16.15 -0.26 14.69
C ALA A 61 15.11 -0.72 15.73
N GLU A 62 13.97 -0.03 15.82
CA GLU A 62 12.95 -0.25 16.86
C GLU A 62 11.60 -0.72 16.28
N SER A 63 11.30 -0.34 15.05
CA SER A 63 10.04 -0.61 14.36
C SER A 63 10.22 -1.59 13.22
N GLY A 64 9.16 -2.33 12.92
CA GLY A 64 9.09 -3.23 11.78
C GLY A 64 8.92 -2.47 10.46
N ALA A 65 8.54 -3.20 9.41
CA ALA A 65 8.40 -2.65 8.06
C ALA A 65 6.98 -2.82 7.51
N VAL A 66 6.50 -1.82 6.78
CA VAL A 66 5.30 -1.93 5.95
C VAL A 66 5.74 -2.13 4.51
N LEU A 67 5.16 -3.12 3.83
CA LEU A 67 5.25 -3.31 2.39
C LEU A 67 3.92 -2.88 1.76
N PRO A 68 3.81 -1.65 1.24
CA PRO A 68 2.60 -1.19 0.57
C PRO A 68 2.49 -1.81 -0.83
N ILE A 69 1.32 -2.34 -1.15
CA ILE A 69 0.93 -2.81 -2.48
C ILE A 69 -0.23 -1.94 -2.94
N LEU A 70 0.02 -1.06 -3.90
CA LEU A 70 -1.04 -0.30 -4.56
C LEU A 70 -1.67 -1.17 -5.64
N HIS A 71 -2.93 -1.56 -5.45
CA HIS A 71 -3.69 -2.35 -6.41
C HIS A 71 -4.40 -1.42 -7.39
N VAL A 72 -3.76 -1.19 -8.54
CA VAL A 72 -4.29 -0.35 -9.63
C VAL A 72 -5.15 -1.20 -10.56
N ASN A 73 -6.45 -1.29 -10.27
CA ASN A 73 -7.39 -2.02 -11.10
C ASN A 73 -8.10 -1.11 -12.13
N GLY A 74 -7.99 0.21 -11.96
CA GLY A 74 -8.50 1.23 -12.88
C GLY A 74 -9.87 1.79 -12.53
N PHE A 75 -10.59 1.23 -11.55
CA PHE A 75 -12.02 1.48 -11.36
C PHE A 75 -12.46 1.56 -9.90
N LYS A 76 -13.29 2.55 -9.60
CA LYS A 76 -14.19 2.58 -8.44
C LYS A 76 -15.56 2.01 -8.83
N ILE A 77 -16.50 2.00 -7.89
CA ILE A 77 -17.87 1.48 -8.08
C ILE A 77 -18.54 1.97 -9.39
N SER A 78 -18.29 3.22 -9.81
CA SER A 78 -18.99 3.83 -10.96
C SER A 78 -18.10 4.67 -11.88
N GLU A 79 -16.78 4.76 -11.66
CA GLU A 79 -15.89 5.68 -12.38
C GLU A 79 -14.45 5.17 -12.39
N GLY A 80 -13.62 5.70 -13.30
CA GLY A 80 -12.19 5.44 -13.28
C GLY A 80 -11.49 6.10 -12.08
N THR A 81 -10.35 5.56 -11.66
CA THR A 81 -9.51 6.15 -10.62
C THR A 81 -8.49 7.11 -11.24
N ILE A 82 -8.07 8.13 -10.49
CA ILE A 82 -6.98 9.04 -10.86
C ILE A 82 -5.72 8.21 -11.12
N PHE A 83 -5.40 7.27 -10.22
CA PHE A 83 -4.22 6.41 -10.33
C PHE A 83 -4.33 5.39 -11.46
N GLY A 84 -5.53 4.91 -11.77
CA GLY A 84 -5.80 4.08 -12.95
C GLY A 84 -5.62 4.80 -14.29
N CYS A 85 -5.62 6.14 -14.28
CA CYS A 85 -5.37 6.95 -15.46
C CYS A 85 -3.91 7.38 -15.61
N MET A 86 -3.07 7.20 -14.57
CA MET A 86 -1.65 7.56 -14.61
C MET A 86 -0.86 6.53 -15.41
N ASP A 87 0.20 6.99 -16.08
CA ASP A 87 1.21 6.06 -16.61
C ASP A 87 2.21 5.63 -15.53
N ASP A 88 2.97 4.57 -15.80
CA ASP A 88 3.97 4.05 -14.85
C ASP A 88 4.99 5.11 -14.44
N LYS A 89 5.35 6.04 -15.33
CA LYS A 89 6.36 7.07 -15.02
C LYS A 89 5.80 8.06 -14.02
N GLU A 90 4.53 8.44 -14.13
CA GLU A 90 3.85 9.29 -13.15
C GLU A 90 3.77 8.60 -11.78
N ILE A 91 3.34 7.34 -11.75
CA ILE A 91 3.25 6.54 -10.51
C ILE A 91 4.63 6.42 -9.85
N ILE A 92 5.64 5.99 -10.61
CA ILE A 92 7.02 5.85 -10.11
C ILE A 92 7.53 7.19 -9.60
N SER A 93 7.34 8.28 -10.36
CA SER A 93 7.83 9.60 -9.97
C SER A 93 7.20 10.08 -8.65
N LEU A 94 5.90 9.87 -8.48
CA LEU A 94 5.17 10.27 -7.27
C LEU A 94 5.67 9.50 -6.04
N PHE A 95 5.67 8.17 -6.09
CA PHE A 95 6.02 7.36 -4.92
C PHE A 95 7.53 7.36 -4.63
N SER A 96 8.37 7.47 -5.66
CA SER A 96 9.80 7.71 -5.45
C SER A 96 10.07 9.08 -4.81
N ALA A 97 9.30 10.13 -5.17
CA ALA A 97 9.39 11.42 -4.49
C ALA A 97 8.91 11.36 -3.03
N TYR A 98 7.99 10.45 -2.69
CA TYR A 98 7.64 10.17 -1.29
C TYR A 98 8.75 9.44 -0.52
N GLY A 99 9.66 8.75 -1.21
CA GLY A 99 10.78 8.02 -0.60
C GLY A 99 10.72 6.50 -0.78
N TYR A 100 9.82 5.99 -1.62
CA TYR A 100 9.67 4.56 -1.87
C TYR A 100 10.54 4.10 -3.05
N GLN A 101 11.08 2.89 -2.93
CA GLN A 101 11.55 2.14 -4.08
C GLN A 101 10.33 1.49 -4.74
N VAL A 102 9.99 1.94 -5.94
CA VAL A 102 8.78 1.51 -6.66
C VAL A 102 9.12 0.38 -7.62
N ARG A 103 8.28 -0.65 -7.64
CA ARG A 103 8.33 -1.73 -8.62
C ARG A 103 6.92 -1.95 -9.17
N ILE A 104 6.78 -1.85 -10.49
CA ILE A 104 5.53 -2.15 -11.19
C ILE A 104 5.45 -3.66 -11.40
N VAL A 105 4.30 -4.26 -11.15
CA VAL A 105 4.02 -5.68 -11.38
C VAL A 105 2.83 -5.75 -12.34
N GLU A 106 3.02 -6.32 -13.51
CA GLU A 106 2.03 -6.26 -14.60
C GLU A 106 1.95 -7.53 -15.47
N ASP A 107 2.90 -8.46 -15.35
CA ASP A 107 2.80 -9.74 -16.06
C ASP A 107 1.77 -10.65 -15.39
N LEU A 108 0.50 -10.53 -15.80
CA LEU A 108 -0.61 -11.32 -15.26
C LEU A 108 -0.50 -12.82 -15.55
N GLU A 109 0.19 -13.21 -16.63
CA GLU A 109 0.36 -14.64 -16.96
C GLU A 109 1.38 -15.31 -16.02
N ASN A 110 2.34 -14.54 -15.51
CA ASN A 110 3.39 -15.02 -14.60
C ASN A 110 3.49 -14.16 -13.33
N ILE A 111 2.34 -13.72 -12.78
CA ILE A 111 2.29 -12.76 -11.68
C ILE A 111 3.06 -13.23 -10.44
N ASP A 112 3.06 -14.53 -10.17
CA ASP A 112 3.82 -15.11 -9.06
C ASP A 112 5.33 -14.89 -9.22
N GLN A 113 5.84 -14.99 -10.46
CA GLN A 113 7.27 -14.78 -10.75
C GLN A 113 7.62 -13.29 -10.74
N ASP A 114 6.77 -12.44 -11.31
CA ASP A 114 6.99 -10.99 -11.34
C ASP A 114 6.95 -10.40 -9.92
N LEU A 115 6.03 -10.86 -9.07
CA LEU A 115 5.99 -10.49 -7.67
C LEU A 115 7.20 -11.01 -6.90
N ALA A 116 7.62 -12.27 -7.12
CA ALA A 116 8.80 -12.82 -6.46
C ALA A 116 10.07 -12.03 -6.80
N ALA A 117 10.27 -11.68 -8.07
CA ALA A 117 11.38 -10.85 -8.54
C ALA A 117 11.35 -9.40 -8.01
N SER A 118 10.22 -8.98 -7.43
CA SER A 118 10.05 -7.64 -6.85
C SER A 118 10.49 -7.56 -5.38
N ILE A 119 10.74 -8.70 -4.73
CA ILE A 119 11.12 -8.82 -3.31
C ILE A 119 12.62 -9.10 -3.14
N GLU A 120 13.33 -9.40 -4.24
CA GLU A 120 14.79 -9.57 -4.29
C GLU A 120 15.56 -8.24 -4.31
#